data_AF-A0A7W9XDE7-F1
#
_entry.id   AF-A0A7W9XDE7-F1
#
_cell.length_a   1.000
_cell.length_b   1.000
_cell.length_c   1.000
_cell.angle_alpha   90.00
_cell.angle_beta   90.00
_cell.angle_gamma   90.00
#
_symmetry.space_group_name_H-M   'P 1'
#
loop_
_entity.id
_entity.type
_entity.pdbx_description
1 polymer ?
#
loop_
_entity_poly.entity_id
_entity_poly.type
_entity_poly.pdbx_seq_one_letter_code
_entity_poly.pdbx_strand_id
1 'polypeptide(L)'
;MSVEKVMSEDWNLIDNKKKRWEDRGFVSCEESYEMEYMLKVFLKHYPHKSESVIKAAIQSCCGEMRGNKPRRRFVECVHSKL
;
A
#
# COMPACT_ATOMS: atom_id res chain seq x y z
N MET A 1 -1.59 -4.36 -15.25
CA MET A 1 -1.75 -3.09 -14.50
C MET A 1 -0.39 -2.72 -13.92
N SER A 2 -0.04 -1.43 -13.88
CA SER A 2 1.32 -0.96 -13.55
C SER A 2 1.39 -0.28 -12.17
N VAL A 3 2.55 -0.40 -11.51
CA VAL A 3 2.91 0.29 -10.25
C VAL A 3 2.63 1.80 -10.32
N GLU A 4 2.86 2.41 -11.49
CA GLU A 4 2.68 3.85 -11.71
C GLU A 4 1.24 4.31 -11.50
N LYS A 5 0.23 3.50 -11.86
CA LYS A 5 -1.18 3.84 -11.66
C LYS A 5 -1.58 3.87 -10.18
N VAL A 6 -1.00 2.97 -9.38
CA VAL A 6 -1.19 2.97 -7.92
C VAL A 6 -0.49 4.16 -7.28
N MET A 7 0.72 4.49 -7.75
CA MET A 7 1.47 5.65 -7.26
C MET A 7 0.81 6.99 -7.62
N SER A 8 0.02 7.06 -8.69
CA SER A 8 -0.72 8.27 -9.10
C SER A 8 -2.00 8.57 -8.29
N GLU A 9 -2.38 7.71 -7.33
CA GLU A 9 -3.53 7.98 -6.47
C GLU A 9 -3.30 9.17 -5.52
N ASP A 10 -4.39 9.76 -5.04
CA ASP A 10 -4.32 10.81 -4.02
C ASP A 10 -3.98 10.19 -2.64
N TRP A 11 -2.69 10.21 -2.33
CA TRP A 11 -2.15 9.74 -1.05
C TRP A 11 -2.37 10.71 0.12
N ASN A 12 -2.94 11.91 -0.12
CA ASN A 12 -3.17 12.89 0.93
C ASN A 12 -4.20 12.39 1.95
N LEU A 13 -5.09 11.48 1.55
CA LEU A 13 -6.06 10.82 2.43
C LEU A 13 -5.39 10.00 3.55
N ILE A 14 -4.19 9.47 3.30
CA ILE A 14 -3.37 8.78 4.30
C ILE A 14 -2.44 9.78 5.00
N ASP A 15 -1.74 10.61 4.21
CA ASP A 15 -0.66 11.47 4.71
C ASP A 15 -1.17 12.60 5.64
N ASN A 16 -2.44 13.02 5.52
CA ASN A 16 -3.01 14.06 6.39
C ASN A 16 -3.65 13.51 7.67
N LYS A 17 -3.84 12.19 7.77
CA LYS A 17 -4.67 11.62 8.86
C LYS A 17 -3.92 11.51 10.20
N LYS A 18 -2.58 11.45 10.20
CA LYS A 18 -1.75 11.34 11.42
C LYS A 18 -0.25 11.61 11.24
N LYS A 19 0.26 11.74 10.01
CA LYS A 19 1.70 11.81 9.76
C LYS A 19 2.25 13.22 9.97
N ARG A 20 3.39 13.32 10.67
CA ARG A 20 4.25 14.51 10.56
C ARG A 20 4.73 14.59 9.11
N TRP A 21 5.03 15.78 8.62
CA TRP A 21 5.43 16.02 7.23
C TRP A 21 6.59 15.12 6.76
N GLU A 22 7.40 14.65 7.72
CA GLU A 22 8.56 13.76 7.55
C GLU A 22 8.19 12.30 7.22
N ASP A 23 6.99 11.83 7.59
CA ASP A 23 6.54 10.45 7.32
C ASP A 23 5.78 10.32 5.98
N ARG A 24 5.56 11.44 5.29
CA ARG A 24 4.90 11.48 3.98
C ARG A 24 5.73 10.66 3.00
N GLY A 25 5.17 9.55 2.52
CA GLY A 25 5.85 8.63 1.62
C GLY A 25 6.23 7.27 2.21
N PHE A 26 5.92 7.00 3.49
CA PHE A 26 6.02 5.66 4.06
C PHE A 26 4.65 5.00 4.20
N VAL A 27 4.60 3.68 4.40
CA VAL A 27 3.39 2.90 4.72
C VAL A 27 3.61 2.20 6.06
N SER A 28 2.71 2.39 7.02
CA SER A 28 2.66 1.57 8.24
C SER A 28 1.75 0.38 8.03
N CYS A 29 2.27 -0.80 8.33
CA CYS A 29 1.47 -2.02 8.39
C CYS A 29 0.79 -2.21 9.74
N GLU A 30 1.09 -1.36 10.72
CA GLU A 30 0.51 -1.40 12.06
C GLU A 30 -0.76 -0.54 12.16
N GLU A 31 -0.91 0.44 11.25
CA GLU A 31 -2.12 1.25 11.18
C GLU A 31 -3.15 0.60 10.27
N SER A 32 -4.22 0.06 10.87
CA SER A 32 -5.29 -0.64 10.15
C SER A 32 -5.92 0.18 9.01
N TYR A 33 -6.09 1.50 9.19
CA TYR A 33 -6.67 2.36 8.17
C TYR A 33 -5.77 2.50 6.93
N GLU A 34 -4.43 2.47 7.08
CA GLU A 34 -3.51 2.50 5.93
C GLU A 34 -3.65 1.20 5.14
N MET A 35 -3.71 0.08 5.82
CA MET A 35 -3.88 -1.25 5.22
C MET A 35 -5.21 -1.38 4.47
N GLU A 36 -6.31 -0.89 5.05
CA GLU A 36 -7.62 -0.85 4.39
C GLU A 36 -7.63 0.07 3.17
N TYR A 37 -6.96 1.22 3.24
CA TYR A 37 -6.81 2.10 2.08
C TYR A 37 -6.00 1.44 0.97
N MET A 38 -4.85 0.83 1.31
CA MET A 38 -4.02 0.09 0.34
C MET A 38 -4.86 -0.98 -0.36
N LEU A 39 -5.63 -1.76 0.40
CA LEU A 39 -6.52 -2.79 -0.14
C LEU A 39 -7.52 -2.20 -1.15
N LYS A 40 -8.17 -1.09 -0.82
CA LYS A 40 -9.12 -0.39 -1.73
C LYS A 40 -8.44 0.10 -3.01
N VAL A 41 -7.25 0.70 -2.88
CA VAL A 41 -6.47 1.17 -4.03
C VAL A 41 -6.06 0.02 -4.94
N PHE A 42 -5.55 -1.08 -4.37
CA PHE A 42 -5.19 -2.26 -5.16
C PHE A 42 -6.41 -2.93 -5.77
N LEU A 43 -7.56 -3.00 -5.09
CA LEU A 43 -8.79 -3.53 -5.70
C LEU A 43 -9.26 -2.68 -6.89
N LYS A 44 -9.19 -1.35 -6.77
CA LYS A 44 -9.50 -0.40 -7.85
C LYS A 44 -8.60 -0.62 -9.08
N HIS A 45 -7.31 -0.87 -8.85
CA HIS A 45 -6.32 -1.03 -9.93
C HIS A 45 -6.07 -2.48 -10.35
N TYR A 46 -6.59 -3.48 -9.65
CA TYR A 46 -6.45 -4.90 -9.99
C TYR A 46 -7.82 -5.58 -9.88
N PRO A 47 -8.81 -5.20 -10.70
CA PRO A 47 -10.18 -5.69 -10.60
C PRO A 47 -10.32 -7.20 -10.86
N HIS A 48 -9.30 -7.82 -11.46
CA HIS A 48 -9.24 -9.27 -11.71
C HIS A 48 -8.66 -10.08 -10.54
N LYS A 49 -8.14 -9.42 -9.50
CA LYS A 49 -7.59 -10.07 -8.31
C LYS A 49 -8.64 -10.02 -7.20
N SER A 50 -8.78 -11.12 -6.47
CA SER A 50 -9.67 -11.15 -5.32
C SER A 50 -9.09 -10.31 -4.17
N GLU A 51 -9.98 -9.80 -3.34
CA GLU A 51 -9.61 -9.10 -2.10
C GLU A 51 -8.66 -9.95 -1.23
N SER A 52 -8.93 -11.26 -1.13
CA SER A 52 -8.10 -12.19 -0.37
C SER A 52 -6.67 -12.28 -0.89
N VAL A 53 -6.47 -12.30 -2.22
CA VAL A 53 -5.14 -12.33 -2.85
C VAL A 53 -4.39 -11.03 -2.57
N ILE A 54 -5.06 -9.88 -2.74
CA ILE A 54 -4.46 -8.58 -2.48
C ILE A 54 -4.09 -8.44 -1.00
N LYS A 55 -4.98 -8.82 -0.09
CA LYS A 55 -4.73 -8.77 1.35
C LYS A 55 -3.54 -9.65 1.74
N ALA A 56 -3.44 -10.85 1.18
CA ALA A 56 -2.31 -11.75 1.41
C ALA A 56 -1.00 -11.15 0.88
N ALA A 57 -1.00 -10.54 -0.31
CA ALA A 57 0.17 -9.87 -0.87
C ALA A 57 0.64 -8.70 0.00
N ILE A 58 -0.28 -7.86 0.46
CA ILE A 58 0.01 -6.73 1.38
C ILE A 58 0.62 -7.25 2.69
N GLN A 59 0.00 -8.27 3.33
CA GLN A 59 0.53 -8.86 4.56
C GLN A 59 1.92 -9.48 4.38
N SER A 60 2.14 -10.15 3.24
CA SER A 60 3.45 -10.72 2.91
C SER A 60 4.53 -9.63 2.80
N CYS A 61 4.23 -8.51 2.14
CA CYS A 61 5.14 -7.37 2.04
C CYS A 61 5.37 -6.65 3.37
N CYS A 62 4.37 -6.63 4.25
CA CYS A 62 4.52 -6.12 5.60
C CYS A 62 5.52 -6.92 6.44
N GLY A 63 5.56 -8.25 6.29
CA GLY A 63 6.54 -9.11 6.96
C GLY A 63 7.94 -9.05 6.35
N GLU A 64 8.03 -8.82 5.04
CA GLU A 64 9.31 -8.75 4.31
C GLU A 64 10.06 -7.43 4.56
N MET A 65 9.34 -6.30 4.59
CA MET A 65 9.93 -4.98 4.78
C MET A 65 10.00 -4.61 6.27
N ARG A 66 11.15 -4.83 6.93
CA ARG A 66 11.36 -4.39 8.31
C ARG A 66 11.58 -2.88 8.41
N GLY A 67 11.01 -2.24 9.43
CA GLY A 67 11.16 -0.80 9.69
C GLY A 67 10.33 0.07 8.73
N ASN A 68 10.88 1.23 8.37
CA ASN A 68 10.26 2.20 7.47
C ASN A 68 10.04 1.56 6.09
N LYS A 69 8.80 1.59 5.59
CA LYS A 69 8.43 0.99 4.30
C LYS A 69 8.18 2.12 3.30
N PRO A 70 9.16 2.49 2.44
CA PRO A 70 8.92 3.50 1.42
C PRO A 70 7.76 3.05 0.54
N ARG A 71 6.77 3.91 0.36
CA ARG A 71 5.52 3.62 -0.35
C ARG A 71 5.76 3.00 -1.71
N ARG A 72 6.68 3.57 -2.51
CA ARG A 72 7.02 3.03 -3.83
C ARG A 72 7.49 1.58 -3.74
N ARG A 73 8.45 1.30 -2.85
CA ARG A 73 8.96 -0.07 -2.63
C ARG A 73 7.88 -1.01 -2.12
N PHE A 74 7.00 -0.51 -1.25
CA PHE A 74 5.89 -1.29 -0.75
C PHE A 74 4.91 -1.67 -1.86
N VAL A 75 4.54 -0.70 -2.71
CA VAL A 75 3.67 -0.95 -3.86
C VAL A 75 4.31 -1.90 -4.87
N GLU A 76 5.62 -1.75 -5.13
CA GLU A 76 6.39 -2.67 -5.98
C GLU A 76 6.40 -4.10 -5.40
N CYS A 77 6.61 -4.24 -4.08
CA CYS A 77 6.53 -5.53 -3.42
C CYS A 77 5.15 -6.17 -3.60
N VAL A 78 4.07 -5.42 -3.34
CA VAL A 78 2.71 -5.96 -3.47
C VAL A 78 2.45 -6.35 -4.91
N HIS A 79 2.81 -5.51 -5.88
CA HIS A 79 2.68 -5.80 -7.31
C HIS A 79 3.39 -7.09 -7.72
N SER A 80 4.59 -7.35 -7.21
CA SER A 80 5.33 -8.59 -7.50
C SER A 80 4.65 -9.87 -7.00
N LYS A 81 3.71 -9.75 -6.05
CA LYS A 81 3.00 -10.86 -5.41
C LYS A 81 1.53 -10.98 -5.85
N LEU A 82 1.08 -10.13 -6.78
CA LEU A 82 -0.28 -10.15 -7.34
C LEU A 82 -0.35 -11.00 -8.61
#